data_AF-A0A6I2UJP6-F1
#
_entry.id   AF-A0A6I2UJP6-F1
#
_cell.length_a   1.000
_cell.length_b   1.000
_cell.length_c   1.000
_cell.angle_alpha   90.00
_cell.angle_beta   90.00
_cell.angle_gamma   90.00
#
_symmetry.space_group_name_H-M   'P 1'
#
loop_
_entity.id
_entity.type
_entity.pdbx_description
1 polymer ?
#
loop_
_entity_poly.entity_id
_entity_poly.type
_entity_poly.pdbx_seq_one_letter_code
_entity_poly.pdbx_strand_id
1 'polypeptide(L)'
;MKGIQRVIVSNKRVKYQFELCRNLTVIRGDSATGKTTLIEMIGEFYENGAASAVNIICAKECYVLSGRKWLSDLQTVRDSIVFIDEGNEFVFSNEFAAAIKDTDNYYVIVTREAIPALPYSVDEVYGIRESGKYGTLKQTYNEFYRFYAMPERGLPVKPECVITEDSNAGNQFFSAICDKNNIRCIGAGGKSNIFHQVSQVLGLIEGPIVVIADGAAFGAEMERLVNLARLWENIVLYLPESFEWLILHSGVVSDKEIAEVLSDTSNYVESSEYFSWERFFTALLIKKTDGSYLQYAKRRLNTSYCADKIAGQILQDIGWIEFG
;
A
#
# COMPACT_ATOMS: atom_id res chain seq x y z
N MET A 1 3.03 -2.51 -16.62
CA MET A 1 3.46 -1.11 -16.54
C MET A 1 4.45 -0.89 -15.40
N LYS A 2 5.38 0.04 -15.60
CA LYS A 2 6.35 0.55 -14.60
C LYS A 2 6.25 2.07 -14.48
N GLY A 3 6.75 2.59 -13.37
CA GLY A 3 6.99 4.01 -13.15
C GLY A 3 5.76 4.79 -12.72
N ILE A 4 6.00 6.04 -12.33
CA ILE A 4 4.96 6.97 -11.89
C ILE A 4 4.17 7.46 -13.10
N GLN A 5 2.84 7.31 -13.05
CA GLN A 5 1.93 7.84 -14.07
C GLN A 5 1.30 9.14 -13.60
N ARG A 6 1.62 10.23 -14.30
CA ARG A 6 0.99 11.54 -14.07
C ARG A 6 -0.32 11.63 -14.83
N VAL A 7 -1.40 11.99 -14.14
CA VAL A 7 -2.73 12.13 -14.72
C VAL A 7 -3.28 13.51 -14.41
N ILE A 8 -3.70 14.24 -15.45
CA ILE A 8 -4.45 15.49 -15.32
C ILE A 8 -5.76 15.35 -16.07
N VAL A 9 -6.87 15.57 -15.39
CA VAL A 9 -8.23 15.51 -15.97
C VAL A 9 -8.90 16.85 -15.72
N SER A 10 -9.42 17.51 -16.76
CA SER A 10 -9.94 18.87 -16.62
C SER A 10 -11.06 19.20 -17.59
N ASN A 11 -11.99 20.05 -17.16
CA ASN A 11 -12.96 20.75 -18.01
C ASN A 11 -13.05 22.23 -17.57
N LYS A 12 -14.03 22.98 -18.07
CA LYS A 12 -14.21 24.40 -17.74
C LYS A 12 -14.45 24.69 -16.24
N ARG A 13 -14.89 23.71 -15.45
CA ARG A 13 -15.30 23.88 -14.04
C ARG A 13 -14.36 23.23 -13.06
N VAL A 14 -13.73 22.12 -13.42
CA VAL A 14 -12.96 21.29 -12.49
C VAL A 14 -11.65 20.85 -13.13
N LYS A 15 -10.60 20.75 -12.33
CA LYS A 15 -9.32 20.16 -12.69
C LYS A 15 -8.86 19.21 -11.58
N TYR A 16 -8.48 18.00 -11.95
CA TYR A 16 -7.84 17.00 -11.12
C TYR A 16 -6.41 16.82 -11.59
N GLN A 17 -5.48 16.67 -10.67
CA GLN A 17 -4.09 16.35 -10.96
C GLN A 17 -3.53 15.47 -9.86
N PHE A 18 -2.99 14.32 -10.24
CA PHE A 18 -2.45 13.33 -9.32
C PHE A 18 -1.39 12.46 -10.01
N GLU A 19 -0.64 11.74 -9.18
CA GLU A 19 0.38 10.77 -9.60
C GLU A 19 -0.01 9.39 -9.08
N LEU A 20 0.15 8.36 -9.93
CA LEU A 20 -0.05 6.96 -9.56
C LEU A 20 1.32 6.29 -9.51
N CYS A 21 1.70 5.80 -8.33
CA CYS A 21 3.03 5.22 -8.10
C CYS A 21 3.06 3.70 -8.29
N ARG A 22 1.89 3.04 -8.18
CA ARG A 22 1.74 1.58 -8.20
C ARG A 22 0.53 1.15 -9.01
N ASN A 23 0.45 -0.15 -9.26
CA ASN A 23 -0.63 -0.78 -10.01
C ASN A 23 -2.01 -0.72 -9.33
N LEU A 24 -2.10 -0.53 -8.02
CA LEU A 24 -3.38 -0.47 -7.30
C LEU A 24 -3.45 0.83 -6.50
N THR A 25 -4.44 1.66 -6.82
CA THR A 25 -4.77 2.88 -6.10
C THR A 25 -6.25 2.86 -5.74
N VAL A 26 -6.58 3.13 -4.47
CA VAL A 26 -7.95 3.13 -3.96
C VAL A 26 -8.34 4.54 -3.54
N ILE A 27 -9.44 5.06 -4.08
CA ILE A 27 -9.97 6.36 -3.71
C ILE A 27 -11.17 6.18 -2.79
N ARG A 28 -11.03 6.64 -1.55
CA ARG A 28 -12.01 6.64 -0.45
C ARG A 28 -12.59 8.02 -0.17
N GLY A 29 -13.62 8.05 0.66
CA GLY A 29 -14.16 9.26 1.28
C GLY A 29 -15.67 9.40 1.08
N ASP A 30 -16.23 10.42 1.72
CA ASP A 30 -17.67 10.65 1.75
C ASP A 30 -18.27 10.99 0.38
N SER A 31 -19.60 10.97 0.28
CA SER A 31 -20.30 11.40 -0.93
C SER A 31 -19.95 12.84 -1.31
N ALA A 32 -20.07 13.16 -2.61
CA ALA A 32 -19.91 14.51 -3.15
C ALA A 32 -18.50 15.16 -3.06
N THR A 33 -17.43 14.37 -2.86
CA THR A 33 -16.04 14.87 -2.89
C THR A 33 -15.42 14.91 -4.30
N GLY A 34 -16.22 14.76 -5.36
CA GLY A 34 -15.73 14.80 -6.75
C GLY A 34 -15.14 13.49 -7.29
N LYS A 35 -15.32 12.35 -6.62
CA LYS A 35 -14.85 11.02 -7.09
C LYS A 35 -15.60 10.56 -8.35
N THR A 36 -16.93 10.50 -8.28
CA THR A 36 -17.77 10.13 -9.42
C THR A 36 -17.55 11.07 -10.61
N THR A 37 -17.45 12.39 -10.35
CA THR A 37 -17.16 13.39 -11.38
C THR A 37 -15.83 13.13 -12.09
N LEU A 38 -14.79 12.65 -11.39
CA LEU A 38 -13.53 12.27 -12.03
C LEU A 38 -13.74 11.12 -13.03
N ILE A 39 -14.43 10.05 -12.61
CA ILE A 39 -14.66 8.87 -13.45
C ILE A 39 -15.58 9.19 -14.63
N GLU A 40 -16.65 9.97 -14.40
CA GLU A 40 -17.56 10.46 -15.44
C GLU A 40 -16.80 11.25 -16.51
N MET A 41 -15.96 12.19 -16.12
CA MET A 41 -15.15 12.97 -17.07
C MET A 41 -14.22 12.09 -17.90
N ILE A 42 -13.62 11.07 -17.29
CA ILE A 42 -12.76 10.12 -18.01
C ILE A 42 -13.58 9.29 -19.01
N GLY A 43 -14.76 8.81 -18.60
CA GLY A 43 -15.67 8.06 -19.46
C GLY A 43 -16.18 8.89 -20.64
N GLU A 44 -16.61 10.14 -20.39
CA GLU A 44 -17.05 11.07 -21.43
C GLU A 44 -15.97 11.30 -22.48
N PHE A 45 -14.71 11.48 -22.06
CA PHE A 45 -13.57 11.63 -22.95
C PHE A 45 -13.26 10.34 -23.72
N TYR A 46 -13.34 9.19 -23.05
CA TYR A 46 -13.11 7.89 -23.70
C TYR A 46 -14.13 7.64 -24.83
N GLU A 47 -15.41 7.95 -24.59
CA GLU A 47 -16.47 7.76 -25.58
C GLU A 47 -16.46 8.80 -26.71
N ASN A 48 -16.21 10.07 -26.39
CA ASN A 48 -16.43 11.20 -27.32
C ASN A 48 -15.15 11.95 -27.73
N GLY A 49 -13.99 11.58 -27.16
CA GLY A 49 -12.73 12.27 -27.37
C GLY A 49 -12.83 13.77 -27.10
N ALA A 50 -12.30 14.57 -28.02
CA ALA A 50 -12.31 16.03 -27.94
C ALA A 50 -13.72 16.66 -27.91
N ALA A 51 -14.77 15.94 -28.33
CA ALA A 51 -16.14 16.44 -28.30
C ALA A 51 -16.75 16.48 -26.88
N SER A 52 -16.16 15.77 -25.91
CA SER A 52 -16.58 15.76 -24.50
C SER A 52 -16.39 17.10 -23.77
N ALA A 53 -15.61 18.04 -24.34
CA ALA A 53 -15.10 19.23 -23.64
C ALA A 53 -14.29 18.91 -22.36
N VAL A 54 -13.84 17.66 -22.22
CA VAL A 54 -12.87 17.21 -21.23
C VAL A 54 -11.49 17.14 -21.89
N ASN A 55 -10.46 17.47 -21.13
CA ASN A 55 -9.06 17.32 -21.51
C ASN A 55 -8.36 16.40 -20.52
N ILE A 56 -7.77 15.32 -21.04
CA ILE A 56 -6.95 14.38 -20.28
C ILE A 56 -5.50 14.49 -20.76
N ILE A 57 -4.58 14.69 -19.83
CA ILE A 57 -3.13 14.61 -20.08
C ILE A 57 -2.61 13.43 -19.27
N CYS A 58 -2.25 12.37 -19.97
CA CYS A 58 -1.58 11.20 -19.43
C CYS A 58 -0.72 10.56 -20.53
N ALA A 59 0.39 9.92 -20.14
CA ALA A 59 1.21 9.14 -21.08
C ALA A 59 0.55 7.81 -21.48
N LYS A 60 -0.42 7.35 -20.68
CA LYS A 60 -1.14 6.09 -20.84
C LYS A 60 -2.61 6.37 -21.16
N GLU A 61 -3.25 5.42 -21.84
CA GLU A 61 -4.68 5.51 -22.07
C GLU A 61 -5.44 5.39 -20.74
N CYS A 62 -6.44 6.26 -20.55
CA CYS A 62 -7.33 6.19 -19.40
C CYS A 62 -8.64 5.51 -19.82
N TYR A 63 -8.88 4.32 -19.29
CA TYR A 63 -10.02 3.46 -19.63
C TYR A 63 -10.99 3.35 -18.46
N VAL A 64 -12.29 3.51 -18.67
CA VAL A 64 -13.30 3.25 -17.62
C VAL A 64 -13.87 1.85 -17.77
N LEU A 65 -13.63 1.00 -16.77
CA LEU A 65 -14.15 -0.36 -16.75
C LEU A 65 -15.44 -0.42 -15.93
N SER A 66 -16.52 -0.90 -16.55
CA SER A 66 -17.83 -1.00 -15.89
C SER A 66 -18.72 -2.09 -16.48
N GLY A 67 -19.80 -2.40 -15.78
CA GLY A 67 -20.89 -3.24 -16.29
C GLY A 67 -20.61 -4.74 -16.28
N ARG A 68 -21.56 -5.52 -16.83
CA ARG A 68 -21.57 -6.99 -16.69
C ARG A 68 -20.54 -7.71 -17.55
N LYS A 69 -19.99 -7.05 -18.57
CA LYS A 69 -19.01 -7.61 -19.50
C LYS A 69 -17.57 -7.26 -19.14
N TRP A 70 -17.36 -6.67 -17.96
CA TRP A 70 -16.07 -6.18 -17.48
C TRP A 70 -14.91 -7.14 -17.74
N LEU A 71 -15.10 -8.46 -17.56
CA LEU A 71 -14.03 -9.43 -17.75
C LEU A 71 -13.57 -9.50 -19.21
N SER A 72 -14.53 -9.55 -20.14
CA SER A 72 -14.22 -9.55 -21.58
C SER A 72 -13.62 -8.23 -22.01
N ASP A 73 -14.12 -7.12 -21.46
CA ASP A 73 -13.64 -5.79 -21.79
C ASP A 73 -12.19 -5.61 -21.31
N LEU A 74 -11.91 -5.99 -20.06
CA LEU A 74 -10.58 -5.91 -19.45
C LEU A 74 -9.51 -6.73 -20.20
N GLN A 75 -9.87 -7.88 -20.78
CA GLN A 75 -8.93 -8.70 -21.56
C GLN A 75 -8.35 -7.97 -22.78
N THR A 76 -9.05 -6.94 -23.27
CA THR A 76 -8.61 -6.12 -24.41
C THR A 76 -7.73 -4.94 -24.00
N VAL A 77 -7.69 -4.60 -22.70
CA VAL A 77 -7.00 -3.42 -22.18
C VAL A 77 -5.57 -3.77 -21.76
N ARG A 78 -4.59 -3.03 -22.30
CA ARG A 78 -3.16 -3.26 -22.10
C ARG A 78 -2.42 -1.94 -21.94
N ASP A 79 -1.44 -1.91 -21.04
CA ASP A 79 -0.60 -0.75 -20.77
C ASP A 79 -1.42 0.55 -20.53
N SER A 80 -2.53 0.42 -19.80
CA SER A 80 -3.49 1.51 -19.56
C SER A 80 -3.69 1.78 -18.06
N ILE A 81 -4.34 2.91 -17.75
CA ILE A 81 -4.88 3.21 -16.42
C ILE A 81 -6.38 2.92 -16.45
N VAL A 82 -6.79 1.92 -15.69
CA VAL A 82 -8.16 1.44 -15.59
C VAL A 82 -8.85 2.07 -14.39
N PHE A 83 -9.88 2.86 -14.66
CA PHE A 83 -10.70 3.54 -13.67
C PHE A 83 -11.99 2.76 -13.43
N ILE A 84 -12.35 2.54 -12.18
CA ILE A 84 -13.56 1.80 -11.78
C ILE A 84 -14.31 2.60 -10.72
N ASP A 85 -15.60 2.87 -10.97
CA ASP A 85 -16.46 3.59 -10.03
C ASP A 85 -17.12 2.67 -8.99
N GLU A 86 -17.61 3.26 -7.89
CA GLU A 86 -18.17 2.57 -6.71
C GLU A 86 -19.32 1.59 -7.03
N GLY A 87 -20.08 1.83 -8.11
CA GLY A 87 -21.22 1.00 -8.50
C GLY A 87 -20.88 -0.39 -9.09
N ASN A 88 -19.60 -0.77 -9.14
CA ASN A 88 -19.16 -2.00 -9.78
C ASN A 88 -18.78 -3.08 -8.76
N GLU A 89 -19.77 -3.86 -8.30
CA GLU A 89 -19.57 -4.90 -7.27
C GLU A 89 -18.53 -5.98 -7.63
N PHE A 90 -18.21 -6.16 -8.92
CA PHE A 90 -17.21 -7.15 -9.35
C PHE A 90 -15.83 -6.90 -8.73
N VAL A 91 -15.50 -5.66 -8.32
CA VAL A 91 -14.20 -5.32 -7.71
C VAL A 91 -13.92 -6.07 -6.41
N PHE A 92 -14.97 -6.53 -5.72
CA PHE A 92 -14.86 -7.28 -4.47
C PHE A 92 -14.69 -8.79 -4.69
N SER A 93 -14.77 -9.26 -5.93
CA SER A 93 -14.70 -10.68 -6.26
C SER A 93 -13.26 -11.21 -6.35
N ASN A 94 -13.08 -12.48 -6.00
CA ASN A 94 -11.82 -13.19 -6.26
C ASN A 94 -11.54 -13.31 -7.77
N GLU A 95 -12.57 -13.31 -8.61
CA GLU A 95 -12.45 -13.35 -10.07
C GLU A 95 -11.77 -12.09 -10.58
N PHE A 96 -12.17 -10.91 -10.10
CA PHE A 96 -11.52 -9.64 -10.44
C PHE A 96 -10.06 -9.61 -9.95
N ALA A 97 -9.81 -10.00 -8.70
CA ALA A 97 -8.46 -10.07 -8.17
C ALA A 97 -7.54 -11.00 -8.98
N ALA A 98 -8.07 -12.13 -9.45
CA ALA A 98 -7.35 -13.04 -10.34
C ALA A 98 -7.12 -12.43 -11.74
N ALA A 99 -8.11 -11.73 -12.29
CA ALA A 99 -8.06 -11.17 -13.63
C ALA A 99 -7.02 -10.04 -13.77
N ILE A 100 -6.80 -9.24 -12.72
CA ILE A 100 -5.86 -8.10 -12.78
C ILE A 100 -4.42 -8.45 -12.39
N LYS A 101 -4.21 -9.60 -11.74
CA LYS A 101 -2.95 -9.97 -11.08
C LYS A 101 -1.72 -9.95 -11.98
N ASP A 102 -1.88 -10.39 -13.22
CA ASP A 102 -0.79 -10.59 -14.18
C ASP A 102 -0.97 -9.66 -15.39
N THR A 103 -1.52 -8.47 -15.16
CA THR A 103 -1.78 -7.46 -16.19
C THR A 103 -0.75 -6.34 -16.16
N ASP A 104 -0.59 -5.69 -17.30
CA ASP A 104 0.29 -4.53 -17.47
C ASP A 104 -0.42 -3.20 -17.22
N ASN A 105 -1.54 -3.20 -16.49
CA ASN A 105 -2.37 -2.03 -16.22
C ASN A 105 -2.19 -1.49 -14.79
N TYR A 106 -2.45 -0.19 -14.61
CA TYR A 106 -2.69 0.40 -13.29
C TYR A 106 -4.20 0.53 -13.07
N TYR A 107 -4.66 0.38 -11.83
CA TYR A 107 -6.06 0.37 -11.47
C TYR A 107 -6.34 1.44 -10.42
N VAL A 108 -7.30 2.31 -10.73
CA VAL A 108 -7.83 3.33 -9.82
C VAL A 108 -9.26 2.95 -9.48
N ILE A 109 -9.47 2.51 -8.24
CA ILE A 109 -10.76 1.99 -7.78
C ILE A 109 -11.38 2.97 -6.80
N VAL A 110 -12.53 3.53 -7.17
CA VAL A 110 -13.36 4.34 -6.28
C VAL A 110 -14.30 3.42 -5.53
N THR A 111 -14.26 3.46 -4.20
CA THR A 111 -15.18 2.67 -3.36
C THR A 111 -15.28 3.26 -1.96
N ARG A 112 -16.33 2.92 -1.20
CA ARG A 112 -16.40 3.17 0.24
C ARG A 112 -15.95 1.97 1.08
N GLU A 113 -15.99 0.76 0.53
CA GLU A 113 -15.79 -0.49 1.25
C GLU A 113 -14.41 -1.10 1.02
N ALA A 114 -13.79 -1.68 2.06
CA ALA A 114 -12.52 -2.42 1.97
C ALA A 114 -12.56 -3.43 0.80
N ILE A 115 -11.41 -3.67 0.14
CA ILE A 115 -11.32 -4.69 -0.92
C ILE A 115 -10.34 -5.78 -0.49
N PRO A 116 -10.74 -6.73 0.40
CA PRO A 116 -9.80 -7.69 1.00
C PRO A 116 -9.10 -8.61 -0.01
N ALA A 117 -9.73 -8.84 -1.18
CA ALA A 117 -9.18 -9.66 -2.25
C ALA A 117 -7.95 -9.02 -2.93
N LEU A 118 -7.73 -7.71 -2.75
CA LEU A 118 -6.64 -6.97 -3.40
C LEU A 118 -5.53 -6.58 -2.41
N PRO A 119 -4.25 -6.74 -2.76
CA PRO A 119 -3.11 -6.36 -1.92
C PRO A 119 -2.68 -4.91 -2.22
N TYR A 120 -3.56 -3.94 -1.97
CA TYR A 120 -3.20 -2.53 -2.14
C TYR A 120 -2.48 -1.98 -0.90
N SER A 121 -1.56 -1.05 -1.15
CA SER A 121 -0.74 -0.43 -0.10
C SER A 121 -1.56 0.54 0.74
N VAL A 122 -1.20 0.68 2.02
CA VAL A 122 -1.75 1.70 2.92
C VAL A 122 -1.51 3.12 2.42
N ASP A 123 -0.42 3.32 1.68
CA ASP A 123 -0.01 4.60 1.10
C ASP A 123 -0.74 4.92 -0.22
N GLU A 124 -1.39 3.93 -0.81
CA GLU A 124 -2.15 4.03 -2.07
C GLU A 124 -3.67 4.14 -1.82
N VAL A 125 -4.05 4.55 -0.60
CA VAL A 125 -5.42 4.87 -0.24
C VAL A 125 -5.56 6.38 -0.12
N TYR A 126 -6.35 6.99 -1.01
CA TYR A 126 -6.47 8.44 -1.12
C TYR A 126 -7.89 8.93 -0.89
N GLY A 127 -8.05 10.15 -0.41
CA GLY A 127 -9.25 10.95 -0.61
C GLY A 127 -9.03 12.03 -1.67
N ILE A 128 -10.12 12.63 -2.14
CA ILE A 128 -10.08 13.82 -3.00
C ILE A 128 -10.50 15.04 -2.18
N ARG A 129 -9.74 16.13 -2.28
CA ARG A 129 -10.11 17.42 -1.67
C ARG A 129 -9.87 18.58 -2.64
N GLU A 130 -10.62 19.65 -2.44
CA GLU A 130 -10.36 20.93 -3.12
C GLU A 130 -9.08 21.56 -2.56
N SER A 131 -8.14 21.94 -3.42
CA SER A 131 -6.89 22.62 -3.03
C SER A 131 -6.81 24.08 -3.52
N GLY A 132 -7.86 24.60 -4.17
CA GLY A 132 -7.99 26.04 -4.45
C GLY A 132 -8.89 26.40 -5.64
N LYS A 133 -8.99 27.70 -5.93
CA LYS A 133 -9.67 28.30 -7.09
C LYS A 133 -8.77 29.35 -7.74
N TYR A 134 -8.65 29.38 -9.07
CA TYR A 134 -7.71 30.28 -9.76
C TYR A 134 -8.40 31.41 -10.54
N GLY A 135 -8.13 32.65 -10.16
CA GLY A 135 -8.53 33.86 -10.90
C GLY A 135 -10.04 34.19 -10.86
N THR A 136 -10.48 35.08 -11.75
CA THR A 136 -11.90 35.44 -11.96
C THR A 136 -12.73 34.32 -12.62
N LEU A 137 -12.08 33.23 -13.06
CA LEU A 137 -12.72 32.04 -13.62
C LEU A 137 -12.89 30.95 -12.53
N LYS A 138 -14.12 30.46 -12.39
CA LYS A 138 -14.58 29.53 -11.34
C LYS A 138 -14.09 28.08 -11.52
N GLN A 139 -12.83 27.84 -11.84
CA GLN A 139 -12.30 26.47 -11.95
C GLN A 139 -11.79 25.98 -10.59
N THR A 140 -12.35 24.89 -10.07
CA THR A 140 -11.94 24.27 -8.80
C THR A 140 -10.84 23.24 -9.07
N TYR A 141 -9.75 23.32 -8.31
CA TYR A 141 -8.63 22.39 -8.37
C TYR A 141 -8.75 21.33 -7.28
N ASN A 142 -8.56 20.07 -7.66
CA ASN A 142 -8.66 18.92 -6.78
C ASN A 142 -7.37 18.09 -6.84
N GLU A 143 -6.96 17.62 -5.67
CA GLU A 143 -5.78 16.77 -5.48
C GLU A 143 -6.12 15.54 -4.64
N PHE A 144 -5.26 14.54 -4.74
CA PHE A 144 -5.31 13.36 -3.87
C PHE A 144 -4.54 13.65 -2.58
N TYR A 145 -5.11 13.22 -1.45
CA TYR A 145 -4.42 13.23 -0.16
C TYR A 145 -4.48 11.83 0.44
N ARG A 146 -3.44 11.40 1.17
CA ARG A 146 -3.44 10.09 1.85
C ARG A 146 -4.59 10.02 2.84
N PHE A 147 -5.47 9.04 2.67
CA PHE A 147 -6.68 8.90 3.46
C PHE A 147 -6.37 8.55 4.92
N TYR A 148 -5.41 7.65 5.12
CA TYR A 148 -4.89 7.31 6.44
C TYR A 148 -3.63 8.13 6.74
N ALA A 149 -3.81 9.38 7.17
CA ALA A 149 -2.70 10.13 7.74
C ALA A 149 -2.34 9.53 9.11
N MET A 150 -1.21 8.84 9.19
CA MET A 150 -0.60 8.49 10.48
C MET A 150 0.04 9.75 11.06
N PRO A 151 -0.19 10.08 12.35
CA PRO A 151 0.52 11.18 12.98
C PRO A 151 2.02 10.89 12.98
N GLU A 152 2.83 11.91 12.67
CA GLU A 152 4.28 11.85 12.87
C GLU A 152 4.55 11.60 14.36
N ARG A 153 5.16 10.46 14.70
CA ARG A 153 5.49 10.14 16.09
C ARG A 153 6.86 10.70 16.42
N GLY A 154 6.91 11.67 17.33
CA GLY A 154 8.13 12.38 17.72
C GLY A 154 8.87 11.80 18.93
N LEU A 155 8.32 10.78 19.61
CA LEU A 155 8.95 10.16 20.79
C LEU A 155 9.16 8.65 20.58
N PRO A 156 10.30 8.11 21.03
CA PRO A 156 10.53 6.68 21.04
C PRO A 156 9.47 5.92 21.84
N VAL A 157 9.12 4.71 21.37
CA VAL A 157 8.13 3.82 21.97
C VAL A 157 8.82 2.55 22.41
N LYS A 158 8.70 2.21 23.70
CA LYS A 158 9.09 0.90 24.22
C LYS A 158 7.86 0.00 24.29
N PRO A 159 7.74 -1.04 23.45
CA PRO A 159 6.58 -1.93 23.43
C PRO A 159 6.52 -2.79 24.69
N GLU A 160 5.31 -2.97 25.23
CA GLU A 160 5.01 -4.06 26.16
C GLU A 160 4.54 -5.31 25.39
N CYS A 161 3.92 -5.10 24.23
CA CYS A 161 3.46 -6.14 23.34
C CYS A 161 3.72 -5.77 21.88
N VAL A 162 4.13 -6.77 21.10
CA VAL A 162 4.29 -6.68 19.65
C VAL A 162 3.34 -7.68 19.00
N ILE A 163 2.56 -7.23 18.03
CA ILE A 163 1.67 -8.06 17.22
C ILE A 163 2.17 -8.02 15.78
N THR A 164 2.56 -9.16 15.25
CA THR A 164 3.04 -9.32 13.87
C THR A 164 1.95 -9.88 12.96
N GLU A 165 1.97 -9.53 11.68
CA GLU A 165 0.96 -9.98 10.71
C GLU A 165 0.95 -11.51 10.52
N ASP A 166 2.07 -12.09 10.07
CA ASP A 166 2.12 -13.47 9.61
C ASP A 166 2.92 -14.37 10.57
N SER A 167 3.25 -15.59 10.12
CA SER A 167 4.07 -16.55 10.86
C SER A 167 5.41 -16.87 10.17
N ASN A 168 5.79 -16.03 9.20
CA ASN A 168 6.96 -16.23 8.35
C ASN A 168 8.20 -15.50 8.92
N ALA A 169 9.14 -15.18 8.04
CA ALA A 169 10.42 -14.57 8.38
C ALA A 169 10.31 -13.30 9.23
N GLY A 170 9.41 -12.38 8.91
CA GLY A 170 9.19 -11.17 9.72
C GLY A 170 8.79 -11.51 11.15
N ASN A 171 7.81 -12.40 11.32
CA ASN A 171 7.42 -12.89 12.63
C ASN A 171 8.56 -13.60 13.38
N GLN A 172 9.34 -14.45 12.70
CA GLN A 172 10.48 -15.15 13.30
C GLN A 172 11.55 -14.18 13.79
N PHE A 173 11.82 -13.13 13.02
CA PHE A 173 12.73 -12.05 13.42
C PHE A 173 12.22 -11.33 14.67
N PHE A 174 11.03 -10.73 14.61
CA PHE A 174 10.50 -9.95 15.73
C PHE A 174 10.24 -10.78 16.98
N SER A 175 9.82 -12.04 16.85
CA SER A 175 9.69 -12.96 18.00
C SER A 175 11.04 -13.16 18.69
N ALA A 176 12.11 -13.45 17.92
CA ALA A 176 13.44 -13.63 18.49
C ALA A 176 13.97 -12.36 19.18
N ILE A 177 13.67 -11.17 18.64
CA ILE A 177 14.04 -9.89 19.28
C ILE A 177 13.22 -9.65 20.55
N CYS A 178 11.91 -9.91 20.52
CA CYS A 178 11.05 -9.74 21.68
C CYS A 178 11.43 -10.70 22.81
N ASP A 179 11.72 -11.97 22.49
CA ASP A 179 12.16 -12.98 23.46
C ASP A 179 13.44 -12.56 24.18
N LYS A 180 14.43 -12.01 23.44
CA LYS A 180 15.69 -11.50 24.02
C LYS A 180 15.46 -10.35 25.01
N ASN A 181 14.40 -9.57 24.81
CA ASN A 181 14.14 -8.34 25.56
C ASN A 181 12.95 -8.44 26.52
N ASN A 182 12.40 -9.64 26.72
CA ASN A 182 11.23 -9.89 27.57
C ASN A 182 9.98 -9.10 27.16
N ILE A 183 9.77 -8.90 25.86
CA ILE A 183 8.57 -8.29 25.29
C ILE A 183 7.61 -9.40 24.86
N ARG A 184 6.31 -9.23 25.11
CA ARG A 184 5.31 -10.19 24.63
C ARG A 184 5.18 -10.08 23.10
N CYS A 185 5.34 -11.18 22.36
CA CYS A 185 5.14 -11.22 20.91
C CYS A 185 3.98 -12.15 20.53
N ILE A 186 3.10 -11.69 19.64
CA ILE A 186 1.92 -12.44 19.17
C ILE A 186 1.87 -12.40 17.63
N GLY A 187 1.96 -13.56 16.98
CA GLY A 187 1.71 -13.68 15.55
C GLY A 187 0.22 -13.79 15.25
N ALA A 188 -0.30 -12.94 14.36
CA ALA A 188 -1.72 -12.95 14.00
C ALA A 188 -2.11 -14.04 12.99
N GLY A 189 -1.15 -14.60 12.26
CA GLY A 189 -1.39 -15.65 11.27
C GLY A 189 -2.14 -15.16 10.02
N GLY A 190 -1.96 -13.89 9.68
CA GLY A 190 -2.49 -13.20 8.49
C GLY A 190 -3.10 -11.84 8.84
N LYS A 191 -3.05 -10.89 7.89
CA LYS A 191 -3.54 -9.51 8.06
C LYS A 191 -4.96 -9.39 8.62
N SER A 192 -5.89 -10.23 8.17
CA SER A 192 -7.29 -10.20 8.60
C SER A 192 -7.49 -10.50 10.10
N ASN A 193 -6.50 -11.12 10.75
CA ASN A 193 -6.58 -11.51 12.16
C ASN A 193 -5.96 -10.47 13.11
N ILE A 194 -5.23 -9.47 12.61
CA ILE A 194 -4.54 -8.49 13.45
C ILE A 194 -5.52 -7.75 14.36
N PHE A 195 -6.64 -7.26 13.80
CA PHE A 195 -7.66 -6.56 14.57
C PHE A 195 -8.18 -7.39 15.75
N HIS A 196 -8.41 -8.69 15.53
CA HIS A 196 -8.85 -9.60 16.57
C HIS A 196 -7.78 -9.78 17.65
N GLN A 197 -6.51 -9.97 17.28
CA GLN A 197 -5.41 -10.10 18.25
C GLN A 197 -5.23 -8.85 19.10
N VAL A 198 -5.27 -7.66 18.48
CA VAL A 198 -5.21 -6.39 19.21
C VAL A 198 -6.37 -6.30 20.19
N SER A 199 -7.58 -6.63 19.75
CA SER A 199 -8.79 -6.59 20.59
C SER A 199 -8.74 -7.53 21.79
N GLN A 200 -8.05 -8.68 21.69
CA GLN A 200 -7.90 -9.63 22.80
C GLN A 200 -6.94 -9.16 23.89
N VAL A 201 -5.97 -8.31 23.56
CA VAL A 201 -4.99 -7.79 24.52
C VAL A 201 -5.33 -6.39 25.03
N LEU A 202 -6.25 -5.69 24.37
CA LEU A 202 -6.74 -4.40 24.81
C LEU A 202 -7.34 -4.48 26.22
N GLY A 203 -6.97 -3.52 27.08
CA GLY A 203 -7.38 -3.49 28.48
C GLY A 203 -6.67 -4.49 29.40
N LEU A 204 -5.89 -5.43 28.85
CA LEU A 204 -4.99 -6.30 29.62
C LEU A 204 -3.56 -5.76 29.68
N ILE A 205 -3.21 -4.91 28.71
CA ILE A 205 -1.88 -4.31 28.54
C ILE A 205 -2.04 -2.81 28.70
N GLU A 206 -1.37 -2.24 29.70
CA GLU A 206 -1.40 -0.80 29.97
C GLU A 206 -0.43 -0.05 29.06
N GLY A 207 0.73 -0.66 28.76
CA GLY A 207 1.77 -0.08 27.92
C GLY A 207 1.51 -0.18 26.41
N PRO A 208 2.47 0.29 25.59
CA PRO A 208 2.32 0.33 24.14
C PRO A 208 2.18 -1.06 23.50
N ILE A 209 1.17 -1.21 22.66
CA ILE A 209 0.93 -2.37 21.79
C ILE A 209 1.35 -1.97 20.39
N VAL A 210 2.49 -2.49 19.93
CA VAL A 210 3.02 -2.22 18.59
C VAL A 210 2.56 -3.29 17.61
N VAL A 211 1.81 -2.89 16.60
CA VAL A 211 1.41 -3.71 15.46
C VAL A 211 2.42 -3.52 14.33
N ILE A 212 3.00 -4.61 13.85
CA ILE A 212 3.93 -4.64 12.72
C ILE A 212 3.34 -5.48 11.59
N ALA A 213 3.11 -4.85 10.43
CA ALA A 213 2.49 -5.50 9.27
C ALA A 213 3.04 -4.98 7.94
N ASP A 214 2.89 -5.76 6.86
CA ASP A 214 3.42 -5.42 5.54
C ASP A 214 2.51 -4.38 4.86
N GLY A 215 2.88 -3.10 5.00
CA GLY A 215 2.14 -1.93 4.51
C GLY A 215 1.82 -1.96 3.02
N ALA A 216 2.64 -2.63 2.19
CA ALA A 216 2.40 -2.77 0.76
C ALA A 216 1.11 -3.51 0.41
N ALA A 217 0.53 -4.31 1.33
CA ALA A 217 -0.67 -5.11 1.09
C ALA A 217 -1.73 -5.01 2.20
N PHE A 218 -1.58 -4.05 3.12
CA PHE A 218 -2.37 -3.93 4.34
C PHE A 218 -3.55 -2.94 4.25
N GLY A 219 -3.73 -2.27 3.10
CA GLY A 219 -4.72 -1.20 2.94
C GLY A 219 -6.17 -1.58 3.25
N ALA A 220 -6.55 -2.86 3.11
CA ALA A 220 -7.89 -3.35 3.42
C ALA A 220 -8.21 -3.39 4.92
N GLU A 221 -7.20 -3.51 5.77
CA GLU A 221 -7.38 -3.64 7.23
C GLU A 221 -7.30 -2.29 7.96
N MET A 222 -6.84 -1.26 7.25
CA MET A 222 -6.53 0.05 7.83
C MET A 222 -7.73 0.69 8.52
N GLU A 223 -8.91 0.70 7.91
CA GLU A 223 -10.07 1.39 8.48
C GLU A 223 -10.36 0.94 9.92
N ARG A 224 -10.38 -0.37 10.16
CA ARG A 224 -10.68 -0.94 11.47
C ARG A 224 -9.59 -0.63 12.49
N LEU A 225 -8.33 -0.77 12.10
CA LEU A 225 -7.19 -0.55 13.00
C LEU A 225 -6.94 0.91 13.32
N VAL A 226 -7.10 1.82 12.36
CA VAL A 226 -6.98 3.26 12.60
C VAL A 226 -8.09 3.75 13.52
N ASN A 227 -9.32 3.31 13.30
CA ASN A 227 -10.43 3.65 14.18
C ASN A 227 -10.18 3.14 15.61
N LEU A 228 -9.62 1.94 15.75
CA LEU A 228 -9.26 1.40 17.06
C LEU A 228 -8.11 2.19 17.72
N ALA A 229 -7.04 2.51 16.97
CA ALA A 229 -5.90 3.27 17.47
C ALA A 229 -6.24 4.73 17.82
N ARG A 230 -7.30 5.31 17.23
CA ARG A 230 -7.83 6.62 17.63
C ARG A 230 -8.57 6.58 18.97
N LEU A 231 -9.13 5.43 19.33
CA LEU A 231 -9.83 5.24 20.60
C LEU A 231 -8.86 4.87 21.73
N TRP A 232 -7.71 4.27 21.39
CA TRP A 232 -6.74 3.73 22.34
C TRP A 232 -5.32 4.21 21.99
N GLU A 233 -4.83 5.20 22.73
CA GLU A 233 -3.54 5.85 22.49
C GLU A 233 -2.33 4.90 22.63
N ASN A 234 -2.50 3.77 23.35
CA ASN A 234 -1.46 2.76 23.50
C ASN A 234 -1.26 1.89 22.25
N ILE A 235 -2.13 1.96 21.23
CA ILE A 235 -1.92 1.25 19.97
C ILE A 235 -0.97 2.03 19.07
N VAL A 236 0.03 1.32 18.57
CA VAL A 236 1.09 1.85 17.72
C VAL A 236 1.12 1.03 16.44
N LEU A 237 0.97 1.67 15.28
CA LEU A 237 1.06 0.99 13.99
C LEU A 237 2.43 1.27 13.37
N TYR A 238 3.17 0.21 13.02
CA TYR A 238 4.36 0.27 12.19
C TYR A 238 4.14 -0.56 10.93
N LEU A 239 4.06 0.12 9.79
CA LEU A 239 3.64 -0.44 8.51
C LEU A 239 4.75 -0.20 7.47
N PRO A 240 5.92 -0.85 7.58
CA PRO A 240 6.94 -0.82 6.54
C PRO A 240 6.39 -1.38 5.23
N GLU A 241 7.06 -1.15 4.10
CA GLU A 241 6.64 -1.77 2.82
C GLU A 241 6.49 -3.29 2.94
N SER A 242 7.50 -3.93 3.52
CA SER A 242 7.51 -5.34 3.89
C SER A 242 8.71 -5.62 4.81
N PHE A 243 8.75 -6.78 5.44
CA PHE A 243 9.96 -7.21 6.14
C PHE A 243 11.18 -7.35 5.20
N GLU A 244 11.00 -7.82 3.97
CA GLU A 244 12.10 -7.96 3.01
C GLU A 244 12.67 -6.61 2.59
N TRP A 245 11.79 -5.63 2.42
CA TRP A 245 12.21 -4.25 2.20
C TRP A 245 13.05 -3.72 3.37
N LEU A 246 12.66 -4.00 4.62
CA LEU A 246 13.46 -3.60 5.79
C LEU A 246 14.87 -4.19 5.78
N ILE A 247 15.01 -5.46 5.41
CA ILE A 247 16.34 -6.08 5.28
C ILE A 247 17.16 -5.37 4.20
N LEU A 248 16.57 -5.12 3.04
CA LEU A 248 17.26 -4.45 1.92
C LEU A 248 17.66 -3.02 2.28
N HIS A 249 16.75 -2.27 2.91
CA HIS A 249 16.94 -0.87 3.30
C HIS A 249 18.03 -0.72 4.39
N SER A 250 18.12 -1.68 5.32
CA SER A 250 19.11 -1.65 6.41
C SER A 250 20.57 -1.74 5.98
N GLY A 251 20.81 -2.04 4.69
CA GLY A 251 22.16 -2.19 4.15
C GLY A 251 22.88 -3.47 4.61
N VAL A 252 22.19 -4.39 5.30
CA VAL A 252 22.73 -5.73 5.66
C VAL A 252 23.21 -6.47 4.42
N VAL A 253 22.48 -6.33 3.31
CA VAL A 253 22.90 -6.81 1.98
C VAL A 253 23.45 -5.63 1.20
N SER A 254 24.77 -5.48 1.18
CA SER A 254 25.43 -4.35 0.51
C SER A 254 25.57 -4.60 -0.99
N ASP A 255 24.79 -3.87 -1.79
CA ASP A 255 24.84 -3.91 -3.26
C ASP A 255 24.37 -2.56 -3.82
N LYS A 256 25.06 -2.03 -4.84
CA LYS A 256 24.71 -0.73 -5.44
C LYS A 256 23.35 -0.75 -6.14
N GLU A 257 22.98 -1.88 -6.77
CA GLU A 257 21.69 -2.06 -7.44
C GLU A 257 20.54 -1.97 -6.41
N ILE A 258 20.75 -2.46 -5.18
CA ILE A 258 19.74 -2.35 -4.12
C ILE A 258 19.47 -0.88 -3.79
N ALA A 259 20.52 -0.07 -3.61
CA ALA A 259 20.35 1.36 -3.32
C ALA A 259 19.61 2.11 -4.44
N GLU A 260 19.94 1.81 -5.71
CA GLU A 260 19.26 2.38 -6.87
C GLU A 260 17.77 1.98 -6.89
N VAL A 261 17.46 0.70 -6.69
CA VAL A 261 16.09 0.18 -6.65
C VAL A 261 15.27 0.80 -5.51
N LEU A 262 15.84 0.95 -4.33
CA LEU A 262 15.14 1.55 -3.18
C LEU A 262 14.85 3.04 -3.40
N SER A 263 15.73 3.76 -4.11
CA SER A 263 15.54 5.18 -4.39
C SER A 263 14.45 5.48 -5.42
N ASP A 264 14.15 4.53 -6.32
CA ASP A 264 13.20 4.72 -7.42
C ASP A 264 12.43 3.43 -7.74
N THR A 265 11.84 2.82 -6.72
CA THR A 265 11.24 1.48 -6.81
C THR A 265 10.21 1.36 -7.93
N SER A 266 9.40 2.39 -8.16
CA SER A 266 8.36 2.39 -9.19
C SER A 266 8.90 2.07 -10.59
N ASN A 267 10.13 2.48 -10.90
CA ASN A 267 10.76 2.25 -12.20
C ASN A 267 11.34 0.84 -12.36
N TYR A 268 11.38 0.03 -11.31
CA TYR A 268 11.86 -1.35 -11.34
C TYR A 268 10.73 -2.38 -11.28
N VAL A 269 9.65 -2.10 -10.55
CA VAL A 269 8.55 -3.03 -10.32
C VAL A 269 7.62 -3.11 -11.53
N GLU A 270 7.67 -4.23 -12.26
CA GLU A 270 6.75 -4.52 -13.37
C GLU A 270 5.41 -5.04 -12.84
N SER A 271 4.31 -4.34 -13.13
CA SER A 271 2.98 -4.72 -12.62
C SER A 271 2.51 -6.10 -13.08
N SER A 272 2.92 -6.54 -14.28
CA SER A 272 2.55 -7.85 -14.82
C SER A 272 3.35 -9.01 -14.23
N GLU A 273 4.49 -8.73 -13.58
CA GLU A 273 5.31 -9.72 -12.88
C GLU A 273 5.02 -9.74 -11.37
N TYR A 274 4.84 -8.56 -10.77
CA TYR A 274 4.71 -8.38 -9.33
C TYR A 274 3.43 -7.64 -8.99
N PHE A 275 2.44 -8.40 -8.50
CA PHE A 275 1.15 -7.84 -8.08
C PHE A 275 1.25 -6.86 -6.89
N SER A 276 2.31 -6.96 -6.09
CA SER A 276 2.62 -6.05 -4.98
C SER A 276 4.14 -5.85 -4.87
N TRP A 277 4.54 -4.74 -4.26
CA TRP A 277 5.96 -4.44 -4.02
C TRP A 277 6.62 -5.44 -3.05
N GLU A 278 5.87 -5.98 -2.09
CA GLU A 278 6.34 -7.07 -1.21
C GLU A 278 6.88 -8.27 -2.01
N ARG A 279 6.17 -8.69 -3.07
CA ARG A 279 6.62 -9.80 -3.93
C ARG A 279 7.91 -9.45 -4.66
N PHE A 280 8.03 -8.21 -5.13
CA PHE A 280 9.24 -7.73 -5.78
C PHE A 280 10.43 -7.73 -4.81
N PHE A 281 10.28 -7.14 -3.62
CA PHE A 281 11.37 -7.11 -2.63
C PHE A 281 11.75 -8.51 -2.14
N THR A 282 10.77 -9.41 -2.02
CA THR A 282 11.03 -10.83 -1.74
C THR A 282 11.90 -11.46 -2.83
N ALA A 283 11.53 -11.30 -4.11
CA ALA A 283 12.30 -11.85 -5.22
C ALA A 283 13.71 -11.25 -5.29
N LEU A 284 13.84 -9.93 -5.09
CA LEU A 284 15.11 -9.22 -5.07
C LEU A 284 16.02 -9.71 -3.95
N LEU A 285 15.51 -9.82 -2.71
CA LEU A 285 16.29 -10.26 -1.56
C LEU A 285 16.74 -11.71 -1.71
N ILE A 286 15.88 -12.62 -2.19
CA ILE A 286 16.26 -14.00 -2.51
C ILE A 286 17.40 -14.01 -3.52
N LYS A 287 17.25 -13.29 -4.64
CA LYS A 287 18.28 -13.21 -5.69
C LYS A 287 19.61 -12.69 -5.15
N LYS A 288 19.58 -11.64 -4.32
CA LYS A 288 20.79 -10.97 -3.81
C LYS A 288 21.50 -11.74 -2.70
N THR A 289 20.82 -12.66 -2.04
CA THR A 289 21.37 -13.44 -0.93
C THR A 289 21.64 -14.90 -1.30
N ASP A 290 21.34 -15.32 -2.53
CA ASP A 290 21.47 -16.70 -2.95
C ASP A 290 22.92 -17.22 -2.79
N GLY A 291 23.05 -18.43 -2.22
CA GLY A 291 24.34 -19.05 -1.90
C GLY A 291 25.20 -18.34 -0.85
N SER A 292 24.71 -17.25 -0.23
CA SER A 292 25.45 -16.51 0.81
C SER A 292 25.13 -17.00 2.23
N TYR A 293 25.92 -16.59 3.21
CA TYR A 293 25.61 -16.83 4.62
C TYR A 293 24.33 -16.12 5.10
N LEU A 294 23.84 -15.14 4.32
CA LEU A 294 22.59 -14.41 4.51
C LEU A 294 21.43 -14.97 3.67
N GLN A 295 21.55 -16.17 3.09
CA GLN A 295 20.53 -16.71 2.19
C GLN A 295 19.13 -16.58 2.79
N TYR A 296 18.27 -15.82 2.09
CA TYR A 296 16.94 -15.49 2.54
C TYR A 296 15.91 -16.54 2.10
N ALA A 297 15.00 -16.88 3.00
CA ALA A 297 13.83 -17.70 2.70
C ALA A 297 12.61 -17.21 3.48
N LYS A 298 11.56 -16.75 2.79
CA LYS A 298 10.34 -16.18 3.40
C LYS A 298 9.76 -17.08 4.50
N ARG A 299 9.67 -18.40 4.27
CA ARG A 299 9.05 -19.32 5.24
C ARG A 299 9.92 -19.63 6.47
N ARG A 300 11.25 -19.57 6.34
CA ARG A 300 12.19 -19.94 7.40
C ARG A 300 13.39 -19.02 7.34
N LEU A 301 13.40 -18.04 8.24
CA LEU A 301 14.47 -17.07 8.36
C LEU A 301 15.80 -17.75 8.70
N ASN A 302 16.86 -17.32 8.02
CA ASN A 302 18.22 -17.69 8.38
C ASN A 302 18.58 -17.06 9.72
N THR A 303 19.09 -17.86 10.66
CA THR A 303 19.39 -17.42 12.03
C THR A 303 20.41 -16.29 12.11
N SER A 304 21.22 -16.11 11.07
CA SER A 304 22.15 -14.97 10.94
C SER A 304 21.44 -13.62 11.06
N TYR A 305 20.19 -13.51 10.60
CA TYR A 305 19.40 -12.28 10.72
C TYR A 305 19.08 -11.92 12.18
N CYS A 306 19.05 -12.91 13.10
CA CYS A 306 18.81 -12.69 14.52
C CYS A 306 20.09 -12.45 15.33
N ALA A 307 21.28 -12.44 14.70
CA ALA A 307 22.54 -12.11 15.36
C ALA A 307 22.61 -10.61 15.67
N ASP A 308 23.11 -10.24 16.85
CA ASP A 308 22.96 -8.88 17.41
C ASP A 308 23.43 -7.77 16.46
N LYS A 309 24.53 -7.99 15.72
CA LYS A 309 25.02 -7.02 14.73
C LYS A 309 24.02 -6.80 13.57
N ILE A 310 23.49 -7.88 13.00
CA ILE A 310 22.59 -7.80 11.83
C ILE A 310 21.21 -7.32 12.28
N ALA A 311 20.69 -7.87 13.37
CA ALA A 311 19.44 -7.42 13.97
C ALA A 311 19.50 -5.93 14.32
N GLY A 312 20.59 -5.47 14.94
CA GLY A 312 20.78 -4.06 15.27
C GLY A 312 20.74 -3.15 14.03
N GLN A 313 21.30 -3.57 12.90
CA GLN A 313 21.21 -2.81 11.64
C GLN A 313 19.78 -2.72 11.12
N ILE A 314 19.02 -3.83 11.13
CA ILE A 314 17.61 -3.84 10.70
C ILE A 314 16.76 -2.96 11.62
N LEU A 315 16.99 -3.02 12.93
CA LEU A 315 16.21 -2.25 13.91
C LEU A 315 16.53 -0.75 13.90
N GLN A 316 17.73 -0.34 13.45
CA GLN A 316 18.08 1.08 13.30
C GLN A 316 17.16 1.81 12.31
N ASP A 317 16.72 1.14 11.25
CA ASP A 317 15.76 1.69 10.30
C ASP A 317 14.34 1.85 10.87
N ILE A 318 14.01 1.06 11.90
CA ILE A 318 12.77 1.24 12.66
C ILE A 318 12.91 2.48 13.55
N GLY A 319 14.06 2.66 14.20
CA GLY A 319 14.58 3.91 14.78
C GLY A 319 13.83 4.49 16.00
N TRP A 320 12.51 4.39 16.04
CA TRP A 320 11.63 4.96 17.07
C TRP A 320 10.90 3.88 17.90
N ILE A 321 11.08 2.59 17.59
CA ILE A 321 10.61 1.49 18.44
C ILE A 321 11.81 0.88 19.17
N GLU A 322 11.83 1.03 20.49
CA GLU A 322 12.91 0.58 21.36
C GLU A 322 12.61 -0.82 21.89
N PHE A 323 13.08 -1.84 21.17
CA PHE A 323 12.90 -3.22 21.60
C PHE A 323 13.75 -3.60 22.82
N GLY A 324 14.77 -2.81 23.20
CA GLY A 324 15.63 -3.06 24.35
C GLY A 324 16.98 -2.40 24.24
#